data_AF-A0A6V8SKM8-F1
#
_entry.id   AF-A0A6V8SKM8-F1
#
_cell.length_a   1.000
_cell.length_b   1.000
_cell.length_c   1.000
_cell.angle_alpha   90.00
_cell.angle_beta   90.00
_cell.angle_gamma   90.00
#
_symmetry.space_group_name_H-M   'P 1'
#
loop_
_entity.id
_entity.type
_entity.pdbx_description
1 polymer ?
#
loop_
_entity_poly.entity_id
_entity_poly.type
_entity_poly.pdbx_seq_one_letter_code
_entity_poly.pdbx_strand_id
1 'polypeptide(L)'
;MDADRKKITWLNLYKHIYGSKERWPICELYDFYNLDESLKANRIGYQINLKKNVEINSSSKISNFLTECKRNENYFPLSGDADFGMKTIFCKENIKDAYKKMHMFPNFSLMPVLGGMNNKKGSRRDRFDKFIYYVDKYYNTKDIELLMWFGNIKEENKIKYKKILEAFLNIFIDAKDYCKKMYLIDENLVESLIQNGKDTIENKMDTRKKYCELAIKYWKHREEQMKKLIPKEDQWYLFEDIDDDRYQ
;
A
#
# COMPACT_ATOMS: atom_id res chain seq x y z
N MET A 1 1.95 17.54 5.15
CA MET A 1 1.77 16.12 5.54
C MET A 1 1.09 15.47 4.36
N ASP A 2 1.59 14.33 3.89
CA ASP A 2 1.06 13.68 2.68
C ASP A 2 -0.41 13.27 2.89
N ALA A 3 -1.26 13.48 1.88
CA ALA A 3 -2.70 13.21 1.94
C ALA A 3 -3.05 11.79 2.41
N ASP A 4 -2.28 10.80 1.97
CA ASP A 4 -2.42 9.39 2.34
C ASP A 4 -2.15 9.13 3.83
N ARG A 5 -1.54 10.07 4.55
CA ARG A 5 -1.17 9.89 5.96
C ARG A 5 -1.82 10.89 6.89
N LYS A 6 -2.86 11.61 6.44
CA LYS A 6 -3.66 12.50 7.29
C LYS A 6 -4.67 11.72 8.13
N LYS A 7 -5.02 12.26 9.31
CA LYS A 7 -6.03 11.65 10.21
C LYS A 7 -7.38 11.46 9.51
N ILE A 8 -7.78 12.40 8.65
CA ILE A 8 -9.01 12.31 7.87
C ILE A 8 -9.02 11.07 6.96
N THR A 9 -7.90 10.74 6.32
CA THR A 9 -7.74 9.54 5.49
C THR A 9 -7.87 8.28 6.33
N TRP A 10 -7.27 8.23 7.53
CA TRP A 10 -7.42 7.08 8.42
C TRP A 10 -8.87 6.81 8.83
N LEU A 11 -9.57 7.87 9.27
CA LEU A 11 -10.94 7.77 9.78
C LEU A 11 -11.92 7.38 8.68
N ASN A 12 -11.74 7.93 7.47
CA ASN A 12 -12.73 7.85 6.41
C ASN A 12 -12.36 6.81 5.32
N LEU A 13 -11.11 6.41 5.19
CA LEU A 13 -10.71 5.43 4.18
C LEU A 13 -10.29 4.11 4.82
N TYR A 14 -9.20 4.14 5.57
CA TYR A 14 -8.51 2.92 5.97
C TYR A 14 -9.29 2.10 6.97
N LYS A 15 -10.00 2.74 7.90
CA LYS A 15 -10.86 2.03 8.85
C LYS A 15 -11.97 1.24 8.15
N HIS A 16 -12.58 1.78 7.11
CA HIS A 16 -13.65 1.09 6.38
C HIS A 16 -13.12 -0.04 5.49
N ILE A 17 -11.98 0.19 4.83
CA ILE A 17 -11.40 -0.80 3.91
C ILE A 17 -10.72 -1.95 4.66
N TYR A 18 -9.99 -1.64 5.72
CA TYR A 18 -9.13 -2.60 6.41
C TYR A 18 -9.65 -2.96 7.80
N GLY A 19 -10.75 -2.38 8.29
CA GLY A 19 -11.31 -2.72 9.61
C GLY A 19 -12.16 -3.99 9.66
N SER A 20 -12.41 -4.66 8.53
CA SER A 20 -13.29 -5.84 8.45
C SER A 20 -12.49 -7.15 8.37
N LYS A 21 -12.76 -8.08 9.31
CA LYS A 21 -12.13 -9.41 9.38
C LYS A 21 -12.47 -10.30 8.18
N GLU A 22 -13.68 -10.18 7.67
CA GLU A 22 -14.14 -10.94 6.50
C GLU A 22 -13.27 -10.65 5.28
N ARG A 23 -12.90 -9.37 5.11
CA ARG A 23 -12.10 -8.90 3.99
C ARG A 23 -10.61 -9.02 4.23
N TRP A 24 -10.15 -8.59 5.40
CA TRP A 24 -8.74 -8.52 5.77
C TRP A 24 -8.55 -9.19 7.13
N PRO A 25 -8.36 -10.52 7.17
CA PRO A 25 -8.34 -11.29 8.41
C PRO A 25 -7.28 -10.84 9.44
N ILE A 26 -6.24 -10.13 8.99
CA ILE A 26 -5.20 -9.60 9.86
C ILE A 26 -5.55 -8.23 10.46
N CYS A 27 -6.74 -7.67 10.17
CA CYS A 27 -7.20 -6.40 10.76
C CYS A 27 -7.19 -6.43 12.29
N GLU A 28 -7.52 -7.58 12.88
CA GLU A 28 -7.59 -7.75 14.32
C GLU A 28 -6.22 -7.61 15.00
N LEU A 29 -5.13 -7.80 14.25
CA LEU A 29 -3.76 -7.66 14.76
C LEU A 29 -3.40 -6.18 14.94
N TYR A 30 -4.03 -5.26 14.21
CA TYR A 30 -3.67 -3.84 14.19
C TYR A 30 -4.63 -2.97 15.00
N ASP A 31 -4.09 -1.92 15.60
CA ASP A 31 -4.86 -0.92 16.32
C ASP A 31 -5.23 0.25 15.40
N PHE A 32 -6.44 0.18 14.85
CA PHE A 32 -6.99 1.26 14.01
C PHE A 32 -7.51 2.46 14.81
N TYR A 33 -7.59 2.36 16.14
CA TYR A 33 -8.18 3.40 16.99
C TYR A 33 -7.10 4.25 17.68
N ASN A 34 -5.93 3.66 17.94
CA ASN A 34 -4.78 4.35 18.50
C ASN A 34 -3.72 4.58 17.41
N LEU A 35 -3.94 5.60 16.59
CA LEU A 35 -2.95 6.03 15.59
C LEU A 35 -1.66 6.47 16.28
N ASP A 36 -0.53 6.02 15.74
CA ASP A 36 0.79 6.41 16.25
C ASP A 36 1.16 7.80 15.72
N GLU A 37 1.24 8.76 16.64
CA GLU A 37 1.60 10.15 16.36
C GLU A 37 3.09 10.45 16.52
N SER A 38 3.92 9.47 16.90
CA SER A 38 5.37 9.68 17.13
C SER A 38 6.08 10.21 15.89
N LEU A 39 5.58 9.88 14.69
CA LEU A 39 6.09 10.33 13.40
C LEU A 39 5.59 11.73 12.98
N LYS A 40 4.64 12.31 13.71
CA LYS A 40 4.07 13.64 13.44
C LYS A 40 5.12 14.75 13.64
N ALA A 41 6.02 14.57 14.61
CA ALA A 41 7.14 15.48 14.87
C ALA A 41 8.10 15.61 13.67
N ASN A 42 8.20 14.58 12.83
CA ASN A 42 9.07 14.55 11.64
C ASN A 42 8.32 14.86 10.33
N ARG A 43 7.06 15.31 10.38
CA ARG A 43 6.18 15.55 9.21
C ARG A 43 5.88 14.31 8.36
N ILE A 44 6.12 13.09 8.89
CA ILE A 44 6.00 11.83 8.14
C ILE A 44 4.55 11.31 8.07
N GLY A 45 3.67 11.78 8.97
CA GLY A 45 2.23 11.46 8.98
C GLY A 45 1.83 10.42 10.05
N TYR A 46 0.59 9.94 9.97
CA TYR A 46 0.03 8.93 10.88
C TYR A 46 0.25 7.52 10.34
N GLN A 47 0.42 6.55 11.25
CA GLN A 47 0.52 5.12 10.95
C GLN A 47 -0.25 4.28 11.99
N ILE A 48 -0.51 3.00 11.68
CA ILE A 48 -1.06 2.02 12.61
C ILE A 48 -0.03 0.94 12.94
N ASN A 49 -0.13 0.38 14.14
CA ASN A 49 0.77 -0.64 14.64
C ASN A 49 0.02 -1.88 15.13
N LEU A 50 0.78 -2.96 15.32
CA LEU A 50 0.28 -4.15 16.00
C LEU A 50 -0.20 -3.81 17.42
N LYS A 51 -1.31 -4.40 17.84
CA LYS A 51 -1.78 -4.30 19.23
C LYS A 51 -0.76 -4.95 20.17
N LYS A 52 -0.58 -4.38 21.36
CA LYS A 52 0.42 -4.85 22.33
C LYS A 52 0.20 -6.29 22.81
N ASN A 53 -1.07 -6.73 22.90
CA ASN A 53 -1.45 -8.03 23.49
C ASN A 53 -2.21 -8.92 22.50
N VAL A 54 -1.77 -9.02 21.24
CA VAL A 54 -2.40 -9.96 20.30
C VAL A 54 -2.13 -11.39 20.76
N GLU A 55 -3.18 -12.10 21.15
CA GLU A 55 -3.14 -13.54 21.42
C GLU A 55 -2.91 -14.32 20.11
N ILE A 56 -1.99 -15.28 20.17
CA ILE A 56 -1.67 -16.14 19.03
C ILE A 56 -2.72 -17.27 19.01
N ASN A 57 -3.89 -17.00 18.43
CA ASN A 57 -4.97 -17.99 18.24
C ASN A 57 -5.33 -18.21 16.76
N SER A 58 -4.38 -17.91 15.88
CA SER A 58 -4.59 -17.84 14.43
C SER A 58 -3.89 -18.98 13.68
N SER A 59 -4.24 -19.15 12.39
CA SER A 59 -3.55 -20.05 11.45
C SER A 59 -2.02 -20.00 11.55
N SER A 60 -1.34 -21.11 11.19
CA SER A 60 0.11 -21.26 11.34
C SER A 60 0.93 -20.10 10.76
N LYS A 61 0.45 -19.47 9.67
CA LYS A 61 1.09 -18.32 9.02
C LYS A 61 1.04 -17.03 9.86
N ILE A 62 -0.12 -16.68 10.43
CA ILE A 62 -0.25 -15.47 11.26
C ILE A 62 0.52 -15.67 12.57
N SER A 63 0.49 -16.87 13.14
CA SER A 63 1.30 -17.22 14.32
C SER A 63 2.80 -17.03 14.06
N ASN A 64 3.28 -17.46 12.89
CA ASN A 64 4.66 -17.24 12.48
C ASN A 64 5.00 -15.75 12.35
N PHE A 65 4.13 -14.95 11.71
CA PHE A 65 4.32 -13.50 11.62
C PHE A 65 4.43 -12.82 13.00
N LEU A 66 3.50 -13.10 13.91
CA LEU A 66 3.53 -12.54 15.25
C LEU A 66 4.78 -12.97 16.04
N THR A 67 5.24 -14.21 15.82
CA THR A 67 6.47 -14.74 16.44
C THR A 67 7.69 -13.98 15.94
N GLU A 68 7.82 -13.77 14.63
CA GLU A 68 8.94 -13.02 14.06
C GLU A 68 8.91 -11.55 14.48
N CYS A 69 7.73 -10.92 14.59
CA CYS A 69 7.61 -9.59 15.19
C CYS A 69 8.16 -9.58 16.61
N LYS A 70 7.67 -10.44 17.50
CA LYS A 70 8.09 -10.50 18.92
C LYS A 70 9.60 -10.74 19.10
N ARG A 71 10.19 -11.59 18.26
CA ARG A 71 11.62 -11.93 18.34
C ARG A 71 12.56 -10.81 17.91
N ASN A 72 12.13 -9.97 16.96
CA ASN A 72 13.06 -9.09 16.26
C ASN A 72 12.88 -7.60 16.63
N GLU A 73 11.65 -7.09 16.73
CA GLU A 73 11.38 -5.66 16.98
C GLU A 73 10.10 -5.35 17.78
N ASN A 74 9.27 -6.36 18.05
CA ASN A 74 7.95 -6.26 18.71
C ASN A 74 7.01 -5.21 18.07
N TYR A 75 7.15 -4.97 16.77
CA TYR A 75 6.50 -3.88 16.05
C TYR A 75 6.44 -4.17 14.55
N PHE A 76 5.36 -3.74 13.90
CA PHE A 76 5.21 -3.76 12.44
C PHE A 76 4.20 -2.68 12.03
N PRO A 77 4.66 -1.57 11.45
CA PRO A 77 3.81 -0.46 11.07
C PRO A 77 3.26 -0.62 9.67
N LEU A 78 2.01 -0.18 9.51
CA LEU A 78 1.43 0.12 8.22
C LEU A 78 1.16 1.61 8.13
N SER A 79 1.55 2.20 7.01
CA SER A 79 1.28 3.59 6.68
C SER A 79 0.48 3.66 5.39
N GLY A 80 -0.24 4.76 5.22
CA GLY A 80 -0.73 5.15 3.91
C GLY A 80 0.42 5.39 2.93
N ASP A 81 0.15 5.09 1.67
CA ASP A 81 0.98 5.42 0.52
C ASP A 81 0.10 5.69 -0.71
N ALA A 82 0.50 6.65 -1.54
CA ALA A 82 -0.14 6.91 -2.82
C ALA A 82 0.30 5.88 -3.86
N ASP A 83 -0.62 5.07 -4.38
CA ASP A 83 -0.33 3.93 -5.25
C ASP A 83 0.35 4.37 -6.55
N PHE A 84 -0.26 5.30 -7.29
CA PHE A 84 0.29 5.87 -8.52
C PHE A 84 0.86 7.29 -8.30
N GLY A 85 2.13 7.49 -8.66
CA GLY A 85 2.78 8.81 -8.69
C GLY A 85 2.82 9.47 -10.07
N MET A 86 2.65 10.80 -10.18
CA MET A 86 2.72 11.53 -11.46
C MET A 86 4.12 11.87 -11.96
N LYS A 87 5.19 11.65 -11.17
CA LYS A 87 6.57 11.83 -11.69
C LYS A 87 6.82 10.99 -12.96
N THR A 88 5.97 9.99 -13.24
CA THR A 88 5.99 9.15 -14.46
C THR A 88 4.93 9.43 -15.50
N ILE A 89 3.89 10.20 -15.18
CA ILE A 89 2.72 10.41 -16.04
C ILE A 89 2.94 11.73 -16.80
N PHE A 90 3.66 11.65 -17.93
CA PHE A 90 3.81 12.75 -18.88
C PHE A 90 2.70 12.72 -19.95
N CYS A 91 1.45 12.43 -19.56
CA CYS A 91 0.34 12.34 -20.51
C CYS A 91 -0.28 13.73 -20.74
N LYS A 92 0.28 14.51 -21.68
CA LYS A 92 -0.17 15.88 -22.00
C LYS A 92 -1.68 16.03 -22.22
N GLU A 93 -2.37 14.98 -22.63
CA GLU A 93 -3.78 15.04 -23.02
C GLU A 93 -4.78 14.94 -21.86
N ASN A 94 -4.40 14.42 -20.66
CA ASN A 94 -5.32 14.28 -19.51
C ASN A 94 -4.63 14.53 -18.13
N ILE A 95 -3.53 15.30 -18.11
CA ILE A 95 -2.71 15.55 -16.92
C ILE A 95 -3.50 16.16 -15.76
N LYS A 96 -4.46 17.06 -16.01
CA LYS A 96 -5.19 17.76 -14.94
C LYS A 96 -6.08 16.81 -14.14
N ASP A 97 -6.82 15.94 -14.82
CA ASP A 97 -7.70 14.98 -14.16
C ASP A 97 -6.91 13.87 -13.45
N ALA A 98 -5.79 13.44 -14.04
CA ALA A 98 -4.89 12.48 -13.42
C ALA A 98 -4.22 13.06 -12.16
N TYR A 99 -3.86 14.35 -12.17
CA TYR A 99 -3.27 15.05 -11.03
C TYR A 99 -4.25 15.18 -9.88
N LYS A 100 -5.49 15.58 -10.19
CA LYS A 100 -6.54 15.62 -9.18
C LYS A 100 -6.74 14.24 -8.54
N LYS A 101 -6.77 13.17 -9.35
CA LYS A 101 -6.96 11.79 -8.87
C LYS A 101 -5.81 11.25 -8.01
N MET A 102 -4.60 11.85 -8.05
CA MET A 102 -3.49 11.41 -7.22
C MET A 102 -3.72 11.63 -5.72
N HIS A 103 -4.39 12.73 -5.38
CA HIS A 103 -4.60 13.15 -4.00
C HIS A 103 -5.98 12.71 -3.47
N MET A 104 -6.62 11.79 -4.19
CA MET A 104 -7.95 11.26 -3.88
C MET A 104 -7.84 9.86 -3.30
N PHE A 105 -8.81 9.50 -2.46
CA PHE A 105 -8.86 8.22 -1.77
C PHE A 105 -8.69 6.96 -2.65
N PRO A 106 -9.24 6.89 -3.89
CA PRO A 106 -8.99 5.76 -4.78
C PRO A 106 -7.51 5.49 -5.08
N ASN A 107 -6.60 6.44 -4.85
CA ASN A 107 -5.16 6.28 -5.04
C ASN A 107 -4.40 5.91 -3.74
N PHE A 108 -5.06 5.72 -2.60
CA PHE A 108 -4.36 5.54 -1.32
C PHE A 108 -4.56 4.15 -0.72
N SER A 109 -3.47 3.44 -0.44
CA SER A 109 -3.52 2.12 0.18
C SER A 109 -2.60 2.04 1.39
N LEU A 110 -2.82 1.04 2.25
CA LEU A 110 -1.87 0.72 3.30
C LEU A 110 -0.71 -0.10 2.76
N MET A 111 0.48 0.16 3.28
CA MET A 111 1.64 -0.67 3.00
C MET A 111 2.60 -0.78 4.19
N PRO A 112 3.42 -1.86 4.26
CA PRO A 112 4.50 -1.97 5.22
C PRO A 112 5.51 -0.84 5.10
N VAL A 113 5.84 -0.21 6.23
CA VAL A 113 6.99 0.73 6.31
C VAL A 113 8.28 -0.05 6.61
N LEU A 114 8.17 -1.09 7.43
CA LEU A 114 9.29 -1.97 7.76
C LEU A 114 9.78 -2.70 6.50
N GLY A 115 11.11 -2.77 6.33
CA GLY A 115 11.70 -3.28 5.08
C GLY A 115 11.94 -2.20 4.00
N GLY A 116 11.44 -0.98 4.21
CA GLY A 116 11.56 0.10 3.22
C GLY A 116 10.81 -0.20 1.92
N MET A 117 9.71 -0.94 2.01
CA MET A 117 8.91 -1.34 0.85
C MET A 117 8.31 -0.12 0.13
N ASN A 118 7.93 0.91 0.90
CA ASN A 118 7.52 2.22 0.41
C ASN A 118 8.64 2.93 -0.39
N ASN A 119 9.87 2.88 0.13
CA ASN A 119 11.03 3.42 -0.58
C ASN A 119 11.26 2.64 -1.88
N LYS A 120 11.18 1.31 -1.84
CA LYS A 120 11.36 0.45 -3.02
C LYS A 120 10.32 0.72 -4.10
N LYS A 121 9.05 0.90 -3.74
CA LYS A 121 8.00 1.35 -4.67
C LYS A 121 8.36 2.72 -5.29
N GLY A 122 8.79 3.67 -4.47
CA GLY A 122 9.24 4.99 -4.93
C GLY A 122 10.53 4.97 -5.79
N SER A 123 11.32 3.90 -5.72
CA SER A 123 12.71 3.85 -6.20
C SER A 123 12.96 3.98 -7.70
N ARG A 124 11.92 3.91 -8.53
CA ARG A 124 12.05 3.95 -9.99
C ARG A 124 10.93 4.75 -10.60
N ARG A 125 10.89 6.03 -10.21
CA ARG A 125 9.88 7.01 -10.63
C ARG A 125 8.45 6.65 -10.17
N ASP A 126 8.36 5.96 -9.04
CA ASP A 126 7.10 5.63 -8.35
C ASP A 126 6.08 4.88 -9.24
N ARG A 127 6.55 3.76 -9.80
CA ARG A 127 5.81 2.93 -10.76
C ARG A 127 5.10 1.81 -10.05
N PHE A 128 3.81 2.02 -9.79
CA PHE A 128 2.97 1.05 -9.10
C PHE A 128 2.97 -0.32 -9.78
N ASP A 129 2.80 -0.35 -11.10
CA ASP A 129 2.80 -1.58 -11.90
C ASP A 129 4.13 -2.35 -11.83
N LYS A 130 5.27 -1.64 -11.78
CA LYS A 130 6.60 -2.24 -11.59
C LYS A 130 6.73 -2.86 -10.21
N PHE A 131 6.19 -2.18 -9.20
CA PHE A 131 6.14 -2.69 -7.84
C PHE A 131 5.27 -3.96 -7.76
N ILE A 132 4.07 -3.97 -8.36
CA ILE A 132 3.22 -5.17 -8.43
C ILE A 132 3.92 -6.33 -9.16
N TYR A 133 4.66 -6.04 -10.23
CA TYR A 133 5.53 -7.03 -10.89
C TYR A 133 6.60 -7.61 -9.95
N TYR A 134 7.20 -6.81 -9.07
CA TYR A 134 8.15 -7.32 -8.07
C TYR A 134 7.47 -8.14 -6.98
N VAL A 135 6.24 -7.80 -6.61
CA VAL A 135 5.44 -8.62 -5.70
C VAL A 135 5.19 -10.00 -6.33
N ASP A 136 4.77 -10.04 -7.59
CA ASP A 136 4.60 -11.29 -8.35
C ASP A 136 5.90 -12.12 -8.41
N LYS A 137 7.02 -11.48 -8.74
CA LYS A 137 8.32 -12.16 -8.71
C LYS A 137 8.67 -12.72 -7.35
N TYR A 138 8.43 -11.97 -6.27
CA TYR A 138 8.67 -12.47 -4.91
C TYR A 138 7.86 -13.73 -4.63
N TYR A 139 6.58 -13.81 -4.98
CA TYR A 139 5.81 -15.03 -4.71
C TYR A 139 6.31 -16.24 -5.52
N ASN A 140 6.89 -16.01 -6.71
CA ASN A 140 7.46 -17.04 -7.57
C ASN A 140 8.89 -17.48 -7.17
N THR A 141 9.74 -16.57 -6.68
CA THR A 141 11.16 -16.85 -6.40
C THR A 141 11.52 -16.86 -4.91
N LYS A 142 10.67 -16.27 -4.07
CA LYS A 142 10.91 -15.96 -2.65
C LYS A 142 12.10 -15.03 -2.41
N ASP A 143 12.53 -14.28 -3.42
CA ASP A 143 13.56 -13.25 -3.29
C ASP A 143 12.97 -11.93 -2.78
N ILE A 144 13.06 -11.72 -1.47
CA ILE A 144 12.54 -10.52 -0.80
C ILE A 144 13.30 -9.24 -1.12
N GLU A 145 14.56 -9.33 -1.57
CA GLU A 145 15.38 -8.15 -1.90
C GLU A 145 14.78 -7.35 -3.08
N LEU A 146 13.93 -8.00 -3.88
CA LEU A 146 13.11 -7.37 -4.91
C LEU A 146 12.15 -6.32 -4.34
N LEU A 147 11.69 -6.49 -3.10
CA LEU A 147 10.68 -5.65 -2.44
C LEU A 147 11.25 -4.71 -1.39
N MET A 148 12.51 -4.87 -1.01
CA MET A 148 13.13 -4.03 0.00
C MET A 148 13.95 -2.90 -0.61
N TRP A 149 14.04 -1.82 0.17
CA TRP A 149 15.10 -0.84 0.03
C TRP A 149 15.47 -0.27 1.39
N PHE A 150 16.56 -0.79 1.93
CA PHE A 150 17.25 -0.22 3.08
C PHE A 150 18.18 0.88 2.58
N GLY A 151 17.97 2.12 3.02
CA GLY A 151 19.00 3.16 2.88
C GLY A 151 20.22 2.80 3.74
N ASN A 152 20.71 3.75 4.53
CA ASN A 152 21.85 3.54 5.42
C ASN A 152 21.43 2.87 6.76
N ILE A 153 20.83 1.69 6.70
CA ILE A 153 20.46 0.90 7.89
C ILE A 153 21.55 -0.14 8.18
N LYS A 154 21.85 -0.36 9.47
CA LYS A 154 22.79 -1.40 9.93
C LYS A 154 22.38 -2.79 9.46
N GLU A 155 23.35 -3.63 9.13
CA GLU A 155 23.12 -4.97 8.58
C GLU A 155 22.27 -5.87 9.51
N GLU A 156 22.53 -5.82 10.82
CA GLU A 156 21.74 -6.52 11.84
C GLU A 156 20.24 -6.21 11.76
N ASN A 157 19.87 -4.95 11.48
CA ASN A 157 18.49 -4.53 11.33
C ASN A 157 17.90 -4.98 9.99
N LYS A 158 18.70 -5.06 8.92
CA LYS A 158 18.22 -5.59 7.64
C LYS A 158 17.79 -7.06 7.78
N ILE A 159 18.59 -7.88 8.46
CA ILE A 159 18.28 -9.30 8.69
C ILE A 159 16.99 -9.46 9.49
N LYS A 160 16.82 -8.67 10.56
CA LYS A 160 15.58 -8.67 11.35
C LYS A 160 14.37 -8.27 10.50
N TYR A 161 14.49 -7.16 9.78
CA TYR A 161 13.38 -6.62 9.00
C TYR A 161 12.98 -7.54 7.85
N LYS A 162 13.96 -8.26 7.30
CA LYS A 162 13.75 -9.33 6.33
C LYS A 162 12.82 -10.41 6.84
N LYS A 163 13.17 -11.02 7.96
CA LYS A 163 12.37 -12.11 8.54
C LYS A 163 10.94 -11.67 8.84
N ILE A 164 10.78 -10.47 9.41
CA ILE A 164 9.45 -9.94 9.72
C ILE A 164 8.64 -9.70 8.43
N LEU A 165 9.21 -9.04 7.42
CA LEU A 165 8.52 -8.73 6.18
C LEU A 165 8.17 -10.00 5.38
N GLU A 166 9.08 -10.97 5.31
CA GLU A 166 8.80 -12.28 4.71
C GLU A 166 7.65 -12.99 5.43
N ALA A 167 7.64 -12.98 6.76
CA ALA A 167 6.57 -13.60 7.53
C ALA A 167 5.22 -12.90 7.30
N PHE A 168 5.20 -11.56 7.16
CA PHE A 168 4.00 -10.79 6.78
C PHE A 168 3.50 -11.18 5.38
N LEU A 169 4.38 -11.20 4.38
CA LEU A 169 3.98 -11.53 3.00
C LEU A 169 3.51 -12.99 2.88
N ASN A 170 4.08 -13.91 3.67
CA ASN A 170 3.65 -15.31 3.69
C ASN A 170 2.24 -15.54 4.25
N ILE A 171 1.61 -14.54 4.87
CA ILE A 171 0.19 -14.59 5.26
C ILE A 171 -0.69 -14.72 4.02
N PHE A 172 -0.30 -14.08 2.91
CA PHE A 172 -1.03 -14.11 1.66
C PHE A 172 -0.70 -15.38 0.86
N ILE A 173 -1.59 -15.75 -0.05
CA ILE A 173 -1.42 -16.95 -0.89
C ILE A 173 -0.40 -16.67 -1.99
N ASP A 174 -0.61 -15.59 -2.73
CA ASP A 174 0.19 -15.16 -3.88
C ASP A 174 0.06 -13.63 -4.07
N ALA A 175 0.57 -13.13 -5.20
CA ALA A 175 0.46 -11.71 -5.55
C ALA A 175 -0.99 -11.25 -5.77
N LYS A 176 -1.86 -12.11 -6.31
CA LYS A 176 -3.27 -11.80 -6.57
C LYS A 176 -4.03 -11.62 -5.26
N ASP A 177 -3.84 -12.54 -4.32
CA ASP A 177 -4.39 -12.47 -2.97
C ASP A 177 -3.86 -11.26 -2.19
N TYR A 178 -2.55 -10.99 -2.28
CA TYR A 178 -1.94 -9.79 -1.71
C TYR A 178 -2.60 -8.52 -2.27
N CYS A 179 -2.73 -8.40 -3.59
CA CYS A 179 -3.30 -7.20 -4.22
C CYS A 179 -4.79 -7.04 -3.95
N LYS A 180 -5.57 -8.12 -3.90
CA LYS A 180 -6.99 -8.08 -3.51
C LYS A 180 -7.18 -7.51 -2.11
N LYS A 181 -6.34 -7.96 -1.17
CA LYS A 181 -6.42 -7.56 0.24
C LYS A 181 -5.81 -6.19 0.49
N MET A 182 -4.59 -5.93 0.01
CA MET A 182 -3.89 -4.67 0.26
C MET A 182 -4.32 -3.54 -0.65
N TYR A 183 -4.67 -3.81 -1.92
CA TYR A 183 -4.93 -2.76 -2.92
C TYR A 183 -6.35 -2.71 -3.44
N LEU A 184 -7.28 -3.58 -3.00
CA LEU A 184 -8.69 -3.57 -3.48
C LEU A 184 -8.84 -3.77 -4.99
N ILE A 185 -7.96 -4.57 -5.61
CA ILE A 185 -8.02 -4.83 -7.06
C ILE A 185 -8.22 -6.30 -7.37
N ASP A 186 -8.90 -6.57 -8.49
CA ASP A 186 -9.13 -7.92 -8.99
C ASP A 186 -7.92 -8.50 -9.74
N GLU A 187 -8.03 -9.79 -10.03
CA GLU A 187 -7.01 -10.59 -10.72
C GLU A 187 -6.67 -10.06 -12.12
N ASN A 188 -7.68 -9.65 -12.89
CA ASN A 188 -7.50 -9.14 -14.26
C ASN A 188 -6.66 -7.86 -14.27
N LEU A 189 -6.92 -6.96 -13.32
CA LEU A 189 -6.16 -5.73 -13.17
C LEU A 189 -4.74 -6.02 -12.67
N VAL A 190 -4.57 -6.96 -11.74
CA VAL A 190 -3.25 -7.43 -11.28
C VAL A 190 -2.42 -7.95 -12.45
N GLU A 191 -2.98 -8.81 -13.30
CA GLU A 191 -2.29 -9.35 -14.47
C GLU A 191 -1.88 -8.25 -15.45
N SER A 192 -2.77 -7.28 -15.68
CA SER A 192 -2.48 -6.13 -16.53
C SER A 192 -1.33 -5.28 -15.99
N LEU A 193 -1.27 -5.08 -14.67
CA LEU A 193 -0.18 -4.36 -13.99
C LEU A 193 1.14 -5.15 -14.07
N ILE A 194 1.12 -6.46 -13.80
CA ILE A 194 2.30 -7.34 -13.92
C ILE A 194 2.86 -7.29 -15.33
N GLN A 195 2.00 -7.39 -16.34
CA GLN A 195 2.43 -7.41 -17.74
C GLN A 195 3.08 -6.09 -18.15
N ASN A 196 2.49 -4.94 -17.78
CA ASN A 196 3.06 -3.63 -18.07
C ASN A 196 4.33 -3.36 -17.24
N GLY A 197 4.38 -3.88 -16.00
CA GLY A 197 5.52 -3.79 -15.10
C GLY A 197 6.74 -4.58 -15.56
N LYS A 198 6.65 -5.50 -16.53
CA LYS A 198 7.83 -6.17 -17.11
C LYS A 198 8.73 -5.18 -17.85
N ASP A 199 8.13 -4.22 -18.55
CA ASP A 199 8.85 -3.28 -19.42
C ASP A 199 9.68 -2.25 -18.64
N THR A 200 10.71 -1.71 -19.30
CA THR A 200 11.37 -0.47 -18.89
C THR A 200 10.70 0.70 -19.62
N ILE A 201 10.51 1.82 -18.91
CA ILE A 201 9.77 2.99 -19.42
C ILE A 201 10.69 3.95 -20.16
N GLU A 202 11.94 3.54 -20.38
CA GLU A 202 12.94 4.33 -21.05
C GLU A 202 12.46 4.63 -22.48
N ASN A 203 11.89 5.82 -22.60
CA ASN A 203 11.48 6.55 -23.80
C ASN A 203 10.40 5.95 -24.72
N LYS A 204 9.73 4.87 -24.33
CA LYS A 204 8.58 4.34 -25.11
C LYS A 204 7.28 5.06 -24.73
N MET A 205 6.80 5.92 -25.63
CA MET A 205 5.51 6.63 -25.49
C MET A 205 4.35 5.66 -25.22
N ASP A 206 4.36 4.49 -25.86
CA ASP A 206 3.31 3.48 -25.69
C ASP A 206 3.26 2.91 -24.27
N THR A 207 4.40 2.57 -23.66
CA THR A 207 4.44 2.09 -22.27
C THR A 207 3.97 3.16 -21.28
N ARG A 208 4.19 4.45 -21.60
CA ARG A 208 3.67 5.56 -20.79
C ARG A 208 2.16 5.69 -20.94
N LYS A 209 1.63 5.63 -22.16
CA LYS A 209 0.19 5.66 -22.44
C LYS A 209 -0.53 4.51 -21.73
N LYS A 210 -0.02 3.28 -21.88
CA LYS A 210 -0.54 2.09 -21.18
C LYS A 210 -0.53 2.25 -19.66
N TYR A 211 0.54 2.81 -19.10
CA TYR A 211 0.60 3.08 -17.66
C TYR A 211 -0.49 4.06 -17.19
N CYS A 212 -0.75 5.12 -17.96
CA CYS A 212 -1.79 6.09 -17.63
C CYS A 212 -3.19 5.47 -17.74
N GLU A 213 -3.43 4.67 -18.79
CA GLU A 213 -4.68 3.93 -18.94
C GLU A 213 -4.90 2.94 -17.78
N LEU A 214 -3.84 2.28 -17.32
CA LEU A 214 -3.88 1.39 -16.15
C LEU A 214 -4.20 2.16 -14.86
N ALA A 215 -3.63 3.35 -14.66
CA ALA A 215 -3.93 4.19 -13.50
C ALA A 215 -5.42 4.58 -13.48
N ILE A 216 -5.97 5.01 -14.61
CA ILE A 216 -7.40 5.35 -14.73
C ILE A 216 -8.29 4.14 -14.45
N LYS A 217 -7.96 2.98 -15.03
CA LYS A 217 -8.68 1.72 -14.76
C LYS A 217 -8.61 1.34 -13.28
N TYR A 218 -7.44 1.48 -12.67
CA TYR A 218 -7.20 1.23 -11.26
C TYR A 218 -8.08 2.12 -10.38
N TRP A 219 -8.04 3.44 -10.57
CA TRP A 219 -8.82 4.37 -9.77
C TRP A 219 -10.33 4.16 -9.91
N LYS A 220 -10.82 3.89 -11.13
CA LYS A 220 -12.24 3.56 -11.35
C LYS A 220 -12.65 2.27 -10.62
N HIS A 221 -11.87 1.20 -10.79
CA HIS A 221 -12.14 -0.07 -10.13
C HIS A 221 -12.15 0.09 -8.61
N ARG A 222 -11.15 0.78 -8.06
CA ARG A 222 -11.03 1.08 -6.63
C ARG A 222 -12.22 1.85 -6.10
N GLU A 223 -12.63 2.90 -6.81
CA GLU A 223 -13.80 3.70 -6.46
C GLU A 223 -15.07 2.84 -6.38
N GLU A 224 -15.28 1.95 -7.36
CA GLU A 224 -16.41 1.01 -7.36
C GLU A 224 -16.37 0.03 -6.18
N GLN A 225 -15.19 -0.49 -5.81
CA GLN A 225 -15.06 -1.34 -4.63
C GLN A 225 -15.28 -0.56 -3.34
N MET A 226 -14.74 0.66 -3.24
CA MET A 226 -14.90 1.52 -2.06
C MET A 226 -16.36 1.87 -1.80
N LYS A 227 -17.13 2.19 -2.84
CA LYS A 227 -18.58 2.45 -2.75
C LYS A 227 -19.40 1.29 -2.17
N LYS A 228 -18.86 0.06 -2.19
CA LYS A 228 -19.50 -1.11 -1.57
C LYS A 228 -19.13 -1.27 -0.09
N LEU A 229 -18.00 -0.70 0.32
CA LEU A 229 -17.42 -0.89 1.65
C LEU A 229 -17.65 0.31 2.58
N ILE A 230 -17.82 1.49 1.99
CA ILE A 230 -17.98 2.76 2.71
C ILE A 230 -19.48 3.11 2.79
N PRO A 231 -20.00 3.47 3.98
CA PRO A 231 -21.39 3.92 4.14
C PRO A 231 -21.76 5.03 3.15
N LYS A 232 -22.98 5.05 2.63
CA LYS A 232 -23.38 5.98 1.55
C LYS A 232 -23.22 7.44 1.97
N GLU A 233 -23.57 7.74 3.20
CA GLU A 233 -23.42 9.04 3.87
C GLU A 233 -21.97 9.52 3.94
N ASP A 234 -21.01 8.60 3.86
CA ASP A 234 -19.58 8.87 3.92
C ASP A 234 -18.96 8.91 2.51
N GLN A 235 -19.63 8.46 1.45
CA GLN A 235 -19.01 8.36 0.12
C GLN A 235 -18.63 9.71 -0.53
N TRP A 236 -19.06 10.85 0.02
CA TRP A 236 -18.81 12.18 -0.55
C TRP A 236 -17.32 12.51 -0.68
N TYR A 237 -16.48 12.06 0.27
CA TYR A 237 -15.04 12.35 0.26
C TYR A 237 -14.24 11.57 -0.79
N LEU A 238 -14.82 10.54 -1.42
CA LEU A 238 -14.13 9.76 -2.46
C LEU A 238 -13.71 10.63 -3.65
N PHE A 239 -14.37 11.78 -3.81
CA PHE A 239 -14.19 12.72 -4.90
C PHE A 239 -13.37 13.95 -4.51
N GLU A 240 -13.01 14.07 -3.24
CA GLU A 240 -12.32 15.24 -2.71
C GLU A 240 -10.82 15.12 -2.88
N ASP A 241 -10.20 16.24 -3.25
CA ASP A 241 -8.76 16.40 -3.17
C ASP A 241 -8.39 16.64 -1.70
N ILE A 242 -7.75 15.65 -1.09
CA ILE A 242 -7.47 15.66 0.35
C ILE A 242 -6.33 16.61 0.69
N ASP A 243 -5.61 17.13 -0.30
CA ASP A 243 -4.60 18.18 -0.12
C ASP A 243 -5.15 19.60 -0.23
N ASP A 244 -6.45 19.77 -0.50
CA ASP A 244 -7.16 21.04 -0.38
C ASP A 244 -7.01 21.64 1.04
N ASP A 245 -6.84 22.97 1.11
CA ASP A 245 -6.62 23.73 2.36
C ASP A 245 -7.73 23.51 3.39
N ARG A 246 -8.93 23.11 2.96
CA ARG A 246 -10.05 22.76 3.86
C ARG A 246 -9.78 21.54 4.74
N TYR A 247 -8.76 20.74 4.43
CA TYR A 247 -8.38 19.51 5.14
C TYR A 247 -6.99 19.57 5.79
N GLN A 248 -6.36 20.74 5.86
CA GLN A 248 -5.09 20.95 6.57
C GLN A 248 -5.27 21.20 8.07
#